data_AF-A0AA42DPH1-F1
#
_entry.id   AF-A0AA42DPH1-F1
#
_cell.length_a   1.000
_cell.length_b   1.000
_cell.length_c   1.000
_cell.angle_alpha   90.00
_cell.angle_beta   90.00
_cell.angle_gamma   90.00
#
_symmetry.space_group_name_H-M   'P 1'
#
loop_
_entity.id
_entity.type
_entity.pdbx_description
1 polymer ?
#
loop_
_entity_poly.entity_id
_entity_poly.type
_entity_poly.pdbx_seq_one_letter_code
_entity_poly.pdbx_strand_id
1 'polypeptide(L)' 'MTDEKALQILKLFYFGATSVQEIERKVGLPRAEVREVLKGARSCDLINYSTQETCENFVNVRKKGLERYLRTKGIIQ' A
#
# COMPACT_ATOMS: atom_id res chain seq x y z
N MET A 1 -13.96 3.11 -6.08
CA MET A 1 -13.14 2.77 -4.90
C MET A 1 -13.51 3.69 -3.75
N THR A 2 -13.74 3.15 -2.55
CA THR A 2 -14.03 3.95 -1.35
C THR A 2 -12.74 4.33 -0.62
N ASP A 3 -12.74 5.44 0.11
CA ASP A 3 -11.61 5.90 0.92
C ASP A 3 -11.17 4.83 1.93
N GLU A 4 -12.10 4.05 2.46
CA GLU A 4 -11.83 2.93 3.38
C GLU A 4 -10.98 1.84 2.75
N LYS A 5 -11.23 1.50 1.48
CA LYS A 5 -10.48 0.46 0.76
C LYS A 5 -9.06 0.91 0.43
N ALA A 6 -8.89 2.16 0.01
CA ALA A 6 -7.57 2.75 -0.18
C ALA A 6 -6.77 2.75 1.13
N LEU A 7 -7.43 3.10 2.24
CA LEU A 7 -6.82 3.09 3.56
C LEU A 7 -6.45 1.68 4.04
N GLN A 8 -7.27 0.67 3.72
CA GLN A 8 -6.98 -0.74 3.98
C GLN A 8 -5.74 -1.24 3.22
N ILE A 9 -5.59 -0.87 1.94
CA ILE A 9 -4.39 -1.17 1.13
C ILE A 9 -3.14 -0.59 1.79
N LEU A 10 -3.19 0.68 2.17
CA LEU A 10 -2.06 1.37 2.82
C LEU A 10 -1.72 0.77 4.19
N LYS A 11 -2.73 0.36 4.95
CA LYS A 11 -2.54 -0.36 6.22
C LYS A 11 -1.81 -1.68 6.00
N LEU A 12 -2.24 -2.50 5.04
CA LEU A 12 -1.59 -3.79 4.74
C LEU A 12 -0.15 -3.61 4.29
N PHE A 13 0.12 -2.61 3.43
CA PHE A 13 1.47 -2.26 3.02
C PHE A 13 2.34 -1.84 4.23
N TYR A 14 1.79 -1.00 5.11
CA TYR A 14 2.49 -0.57 6.33
C TYR A 14 2.83 -1.75 7.26
N PHE A 15 1.93 -2.71 7.43
CA PHE A 15 2.17 -3.88 8.29
C PHE A 15 2.99 -5.01 7.65
N GLY A 16 3.50 -4.80 6.44
CA GLY A 16 4.48 -5.71 5.84
C GLY A 16 3.90 -6.72 4.86
N ALA A 17 2.79 -6.41 4.20
CA ALA A 17 2.44 -7.13 2.96
C ALA A 17 3.63 -7.11 2.00
N THR A 18 3.91 -8.26 1.39
CA THR A 18 5.15 -8.54 0.66
C THR A 18 5.02 -8.34 -0.84
N SER A 19 3.79 -8.31 -1.37
CA SER A 19 3.53 -8.14 -2.80
C SER A 19 2.19 -7.47 -3.08
N VAL A 20 2.01 -6.96 -4.30
CA VAL A 20 0.71 -6.44 -4.78
C VAL A 20 -0.34 -7.54 -4.76
N GLN A 21 0.03 -8.77 -5.13
CA GLN A 21 -0.88 -9.93 -5.12
C GLN A 21 -1.36 -10.28 -3.70
N GLU A 22 -0.50 -10.17 -2.69
CA GLU A 22 -0.92 -10.41 -1.30
C GLU A 22 -2.00 -9.39 -0.86
N ILE A 23 -1.81 -8.11 -1.20
CA ILE A 23 -2.77 -7.05 -0.89
C ILE A 23 -4.08 -7.27 -1.65
N GLU A 24 -4.00 -7.57 -2.95
CA GLU A 24 -5.15 -7.92 -3.80
C GLU A 24 -6.03 -8.99 -3.14
N ARG A 25 -5.43 -10.10 -2.73
CA ARG A 25 -6.16 -11.22 -2.09
C ARG A 25 -6.80 -10.84 -0.76
N LYS A 26 -6.14 -10.00 0.04
CA LYS A 26 -6.65 -9.57 1.36
C LYS A 26 -7.76 -8.52 1.27
N VAL A 27 -7.69 -7.62 0.30
CA VAL A 27 -8.66 -6.51 0.16
C VAL A 27 -9.84 -6.90 -0.75
N GLY A 28 -9.65 -7.89 -1.62
CA GLY A 28 -10.65 -8.35 -2.58
C GLY A 28 -10.88 -7.39 -3.74
N LEU A 29 -9.84 -6.63 -4.12
CA LEU A 29 -9.90 -5.68 -5.23
C LEU A 29 -9.01 -6.13 -6.40
N PRO A 30 -9.32 -5.74 -7.64
CA PRO A 30 -8.46 -6.01 -8.78
C PRO A 30 -7.04 -5.45 -8.58
N ARG A 31 -6.04 -6.19 -9.06
CA ARG A 31 -4.62 -5.80 -8.97
C ARG A 31 -4.35 -4.39 -9.51
N ALA A 32 -5.07 -3.96 -10.54
CA ALA A 32 -4.98 -2.60 -11.11
C ALA A 32 -5.41 -1.51 -10.11
N GLU A 33 -6.49 -1.71 -9.34
CA GLU A 33 -6.92 -0.74 -8.33
C GLU A 33 -5.90 -0.64 -7.19
N VAL A 34 -5.37 -1.77 -6.75
CA VAL A 34 -4.30 -1.79 -5.72
C VAL A 34 -3.08 -0.99 -6.21
N ARG A 35 -2.66 -1.18 -7.47
CA ARG A 35 -1.56 -0.42 -8.07
C ARG A 35 -1.83 1.07 -8.11
N GLU A 36 -3.03 1.50 -8.48
CA GLU A 36 -3.37 2.92 -8.53
C GLU A 36 -3.33 3.58 -7.14
N VAL A 37 -3.80 2.90 -6.08
CA VAL A 37 -3.67 3.42 -4.70
C VAL A 37 -2.20 3.55 -4.30
N LEU A 38 -1.40 2.50 -4.54
CA LEU A 38 0.02 2.53 -4.18
C LEU A 38 0.79 3.57 -5.00
N LYS A 39 0.43 3.78 -6.27
CA LYS A 39 0.98 4.83 -7.13
C LYS A 39 0.63 6.22 -6.61
N GLY A 40 -0.62 6.45 -6.20
CA GLY A 40 -1.06 7.69 -5.57
C GLY A 40 -0.30 7.98 -4.27
N ALA A 41 -0.14 6.96 -3.42
CA ALA A 41 0.65 7.09 -2.20
C ALA A 41 2.14 7.36 -2.47
N ARG A 42 2.69 6.82 -3.57
CA ARG A 42 4.05 7.11 -4.02
C ARG A 42 4.20 8.53 -4.56
N SER A 43 3.25 9.03 -5.34
CA SER A 43 3.26 10.43 -5.81
C SER A 43 3.12 11.46 -4.68
N CYS A 44 2.53 11.06 -3.56
CA CYS A 44 2.41 11.88 -2.35
C CYS A 44 3.56 11.65 -1.35
N ASP A 45 4.67 11.00 -1.74
CA ASP A 45 5.82 10.68 -0.89
C ASP A 45 5.50 9.87 0.38
N LEU A 46 4.34 9.21 0.46
CA LEU A 46 3.98 8.38 1.62
C LEU A 46 4.81 7.10 1.65
N ILE A 47 5.01 6.50 0.47
CA ILE A 47 5.75 5.25 0.28
C ILE A 47 6.71 5.35 -0.91
N ASN A 48 7.74 4.51 -0.91
CA ASN A 48 8.53 4.22 -2.09
C ASN A 48 8.90 2.74 -2.08
N TYR A 49 8.89 2.10 -3.24
CA TYR A 49 9.27 0.70 -3.40
C TYR A 49 9.62 0.46 -4.87
N SER A 50 10.28 -0.67 -5.13
CA SER A 50 10.36 -1.27 -6.46
C SER A 50 9.65 -2.62 -6.43
N THR A 51 9.29 -3.14 -7.59
CA THR A 51 8.71 -4.48 -7.72
C THR A 51 9.66 -5.39 -8.48
N GLN A 52 9.67 -6.66 -8.12
CA GLN A 52 10.36 -7.72 -8.86
C GLN A 52 9.40 -8.88 -9.10
N GLU A 53 9.76 -9.72 -10.08
CA GLU A 53 9.03 -10.93 -10.44
C GLU A 53 7.58 -10.70 -10.92
N THR A 54 6.95 -11.77 -11.39
CA THR A 54 5.58 -11.75 -11.92
C THR A 54 4.54 -11.45 -10.83
N CYS A 55 4.85 -11.73 -9.57
CA CYS A 55 3.98 -11.49 -8.42
C CYS A 55 4.08 -10.06 -7.87
N GLU A 56 4.96 -9.22 -8.43
CA GLU A 56 5.22 -7.85 -7.98
C GLU A 56 5.62 -7.80 -6.50
N ASN A 57 6.64 -8.57 -6.15
CA ASN A 57 7.20 -8.57 -4.81
C ASN A 57 7.84 -7.21 -4.51
N PHE A 58 7.49 -6.61 -3.38
CA PHE A 58 8.01 -5.32 -2.98
C PHE A 58 9.45 -5.44 -2.52
N VAL A 59 10.34 -4.67 -3.14
CA VAL A 59 11.75 -4.55 -2.75
C VAL A 59 12.11 -3.09 -2.53
N ASN A 60 13.18 -2.83 -1.77
CA ASN A 60 13.63 -1.48 -1.44
C ASN A 60 12.53 -0.59 -0.81
N VAL A 61 11.69 -1.18 0.04
CA VAL A 61 10.52 -0.51 0.64
C VAL A 61 10.96 0.59 1.60
N ARG A 62 10.38 1.77 1.44
CA ARG A 62 10.50 2.92 2.34
C ARG A 62 9.11 3.45 2.67
N LYS A 63 8.81 3.65 3.95
CA LYS A 63 7.51 4.10 4.46
C LYS A 63 7.56 5.56 4.93
N LYS A 64 8.17 6.44 4.11
CA LYS A 64 8.61 7.80 4.47
C LYS A 64 7.55 8.63 5.21
N GLY A 65 6.34 8.71 4.66
CA GLY A 65 5.23 9.49 5.22
C GLY A 65 4.04 8.64 5.68
N LEU A 66 4.04 7.35 5.33
CA LEU A 66 2.91 6.47 5.57
C LEU A 66 2.59 6.30 7.06
N GLU A 67 3.59 6.21 7.94
CA GLU A 67 3.36 6.11 9.38
C GLU A 67 2.59 7.33 9.90
N ARG A 68 3.09 8.54 9.64
CA ARG A 68 2.45 9.79 10.05
C ARG A 68 1.02 9.86 9.51
N TYR A 69 0.82 9.50 8.25
CA TYR A 69 -0.51 9.49 7.64
C TYR A 69 -1.48 8.50 8.33
N LEU A 70 -1.03 7.30 8.67
CA LEU A 70 -1.87 6.33 9.38
C LEU A 70 -2.17 6.76 10.82
N ARG A 71 -1.25 7.47 11.49
CA ARG A 71 -1.50 8.09 12.80
C ARG A 71 -2.59 9.17 12.73
N THR A 72 -2.55 10.06 11.73
CA THR A 72 -3.59 11.10 11.58
C THR A 72 -4.97 10.54 11.24
N LYS A 73 -5.02 9.32 10.69
CA LYS A 73 -6.25 8.57 10.44
C LYS A 73 -6.68 7.66 11.61
N GLY A 74 -5.94 7.65 12.72
CA GLY A 74 -6.25 6.85 13.90
C GLY A 74 -6.08 5.34 13.72
N ILE A 75 -5.33 4.90 12.70
CA ILE A 75 -5.15 3.46 12.41
C ILE A 75 -4.04 2.83 13.25
N ILE A 76 -3.02 3.61 13.56
CA ILE A 76 -1.91 3.21 14.40
C ILE A 76 -1.75 4.24 15.52
N GLN A 77 -1.44 3.77 16.72
CA GLN A 77 -1.32 4.57 17.94
C GLN A 77 0.14 4.83 18.30
#